data_AF-P39603-F1
#
_entry.id   AF-P39603-F1
#
_cell.length_a   1.000
_cell.length_b   1.000
_cell.length_c   1.000
_cell.angle_alpha   90.00
_cell.angle_beta   90.00
_cell.angle_gamma   90.00
#
_symmetry.space_group_name_H-M   'P 1'
#
loop_
_entity.id
_entity.type
_entity.pdbx_description
1 polymer ?
#
loop_
_entity_poly.entity_id
_entity_poly.type
_entity_poly.pdbx_seq_one_letter_code
_entity_poly.pdbx_strand_id
1 'polypeptide(L)'
;MMDMFFAYLLVASATPLFIWLDNKKVALSAIPPIILMWVFFFFYATESLSPLGHTLMIILFAVNVIVAHIAAFIIYGLPYLRRKRSS
;
A
#
# COMPACT_ATOMS: atom_id res chain seq x y z
N MET A 1 12.04 16.77 1.01
CA MET A 1 11.96 15.37 0.56
C MET A 1 11.22 14.50 1.58
N MET A 2 11.45 14.71 2.89
CA MET A 2 10.66 14.06 3.97
C MET A 2 9.15 14.12 3.78
N ASP A 3 8.60 15.29 3.45
CA ASP A 3 7.15 15.49 3.33
C ASP A 3 6.50 14.57 2.29
N MET A 4 7.18 14.34 1.16
CA MET A 4 6.68 13.47 0.09
C MET A 4 6.63 12.01 0.54
N PHE A 5 7.68 11.52 1.20
CA PHE A 5 7.69 10.16 1.74
C PHE A 5 6.64 9.97 2.83
N PHE A 6 6.45 10.97 3.68
CA PHE A 6 5.40 10.95 4.70
C PHE A 6 4.01 10.89 4.05
N ALA A 7 3.76 11.70 3.01
CA ALA A 7 2.50 11.65 2.26
C ALA A 7 2.26 10.27 1.63
N TYR A 8 3.28 9.66 1.02
CA TYR A 8 3.19 8.30 0.47
C TYR A 8 2.92 7.25 1.55
N LEU A 9 3.54 7.39 2.73
CA LEU A 9 3.31 6.51 3.86
C LEU A 9 1.88 6.61 4.40
N LEU A 10 1.29 7.81 4.43
CA LEU A 10 -0.11 8.01 4.79
C LEU A 10 -1.05 7.34 3.79
N VAL A 11 -0.81 7.51 2.48
CA VAL A 11 -1.59 6.85 1.42
C VAL A 11 -1.47 5.33 1.54
N ALA A 12 -0.26 4.82 1.78
CA ALA A 12 -0.04 3.38 2.00
C ALA A 12 -0.79 2.88 3.23
N SER A 13 -0.75 3.63 4.34
CA SER A 13 -1.44 3.30 5.59
C SER A 13 -2.97 3.28 5.44
N ALA A 14 -3.54 4.05 4.52
CA ALA A 14 -4.97 4.00 4.22
C ALA A 14 -5.38 2.77 3.40
N THR A 15 -4.43 2.09 2.72
CA THR A 15 -4.73 0.97 1.81
C THR A 15 -5.44 -0.20 2.50
N PRO A 16 -4.97 -0.74 3.64
CA PRO A 16 -5.65 -1.84 4.32
C PRO A 16 -7.06 -1.48 4.76
N LEU A 17 -7.33 -0.21 5.11
CA LEU A 17 -8.64 0.24 5.54
C LEU A 17 -9.70 0.03 4.46
N PHE A 18 -9.37 0.34 3.20
CA PHE A 18 -10.28 0.11 2.07
C PHE A 18 -10.46 -1.37 1.75
N ILE A 19 -9.39 -2.15 1.84
CA ILE A 19 -9.43 -3.60 1.57
C ILE A 19 -10.17 -4.36 2.68
N TRP A 20 -10.17 -3.83 3.92
CA TRP A 20 -10.74 -4.50 5.09
C TRP A 20 -12.24 -4.78 4.97
N LEU A 21 -12.97 -3.92 4.25
CA LEU A 21 -14.42 -4.03 4.07
C LEU A 21 -14.81 -5.31 3.30
N ASP A 22 -13.99 -5.72 2.33
CA ASP A 22 -14.29 -6.84 1.45
C ASP A 22 -13.42 -8.08 1.72
N ASN A 23 -12.15 -7.89 2.08
CA ASN A 23 -11.21 -8.99 2.27
C ASN A 23 -10.17 -8.73 3.38
N LYS A 24 -10.57 -9.04 4.61
CA LYS A 24 -9.71 -8.92 5.80
C LYS A 24 -8.37 -9.64 5.68
N LYS A 25 -8.30 -10.78 4.98
CA LYS A 25 -7.03 -11.54 4.83
C LYS A 25 -6.02 -10.76 4.00
N VAL A 26 -6.45 -10.17 2.88
CA VAL A 26 -5.58 -9.33 2.04
C VAL A 26 -5.21 -8.05 2.78
N ALA A 27 -6.17 -7.43 3.49
CA ALA A 27 -5.89 -6.25 4.30
C ALA A 27 -4.82 -6.51 5.38
N LEU A 28 -4.93 -7.62 6.11
CA LEU A 28 -3.92 -8.05 7.09
C LEU A 28 -2.55 -8.30 6.45
N SER A 29 -2.50 -8.85 5.23
CA SER A 29 -1.23 -9.10 4.52
C SER A 29 -0.49 -7.82 4.11
N ALA A 30 -1.20 -6.69 3.99
CA ALA A 30 -0.60 -5.39 3.69
C ALA A 30 -0.03 -4.69 4.93
N ILE A 31 -0.40 -5.13 6.14
CA ILE A 31 0.07 -4.50 7.39
C ILE A 31 1.59 -4.67 7.59
N PRO A 32 2.20 -5.87 7.44
CA PRO A 32 3.65 -6.03 7.60
C PRO A 32 4.52 -5.10 6.75
N PRO A 33 4.30 -4.94 5.43
CA PRO A 33 5.10 -4.00 4.64
C PRO A 33 4.85 -2.54 5.05
N ILE A 34 3.64 -2.16 5.47
CA ILE A 34 3.37 -0.80 5.96
C ILE A 34 4.12 -0.53 7.26
N ILE A 35 4.14 -1.48 8.21
CA ILE A 35 4.94 -1.37 9.44
C ILE A 35 6.42 -1.19 9.08
N LEU A 36 6.93 -1.97 8.14
CA LEU A 36 8.32 -1.87 7.70
C LEU A 36 8.61 -0.48 7.09
N MET A 37 7.67 0.07 6.31
CA MET A 37 7.79 1.42 5.79
C MET A 37 7.80 2.49 6.90
N TRP A 38 6.99 2.34 7.96
CA TRP A 38 7.04 3.23 9.12
C TRP A 38 8.40 3.16 9.84
N VAL A 39 8.95 1.96 10.04
CA VAL A 39 10.27 1.77 10.63
C VAL A 39 11.34 2.48 9.81
N PHE A 40 11.36 2.29 8.49
CA PHE A 40 12.30 2.98 7.61
C PHE A 40 12.11 4.50 7.59
N PHE A 41 10.87 4.98 7.70
CA PHE A 41 10.59 6.41 7.81
C PHE A 41 11.14 7.01 9.11
N PHE A 42 11.05 6.32 10.25
CA PHE A 42 11.66 6.78 11.50
C PHE A 42 13.19 6.83 11.42
N PHE A 43 13.82 5.85 10.78
CA PHE A 43 15.26 5.93 10.51
C PHE A 43 15.60 7.12 9.63
N TYR A 44 14.80 7.38 8.59
CA TYR A 44 14.97 8.55 7.73
C TYR A 44 14.76 9.89 8.46
N ALA A 45 13.90 9.92 9.48
CA ALA A 45 13.65 11.10 10.29
C ALA A 45 14.76 11.42 11.28
N THR A 46 15.53 10.40 11.69
CA THR A 46 16.54 10.52 12.76
C THR A 46 17.95 10.67 12.22
N GLU A 47 18.30 10.05 11.08
CA GLU A 47 19.60 10.21 10.39
C GLU A 47 19.45 9.98 8.87
N SER A 48 20.42 10.41 8.05
CA SER A 48 20.35 10.34 6.59
C SER A 48 20.27 8.89 6.09
N LEU A 49 19.04 8.44 5.80
CA LEU A 49 18.76 7.15 5.17
C LEU A 49 19.67 6.95 3.95
N SER A 50 20.30 5.79 3.85
CA SER A 50 21.14 5.48 2.71
C SER A 50 20.31 5.47 1.41
N PRO A 51 20.93 5.69 0.24
CA PRO A 51 20.25 5.55 -1.06
C PRO A 51 19.50 4.21 -1.20
N LEU A 52 20.05 3.14 -0.62
CA LEU A 52 19.41 1.82 -0.58
C LEU A 52 18.10 1.83 0.22
N GLY A 53 18.07 2.48 1.40
CA GLY A 53 16.84 2.61 2.19
C GLY A 53 15.76 3.39 1.44
N HIS A 54 16.14 4.42 0.69
CA HIS A 54 15.21 5.16 -0.17
C HIS A 54 14.61 4.28 -1.26
N THR A 55 15.43 3.49 -1.95
CA THR A 55 14.96 2.55 -2.97
C THR A 55 14.03 1.49 -2.38
N LEU A 56 14.37 0.93 -1.22
CA LEU A 56 13.52 -0.06 -0.53
C LEU A 56 12.16 0.53 -0.14
N MET A 57 12.13 1.77 0.36
CA MET A 57 10.88 2.47 0.67
C MET A 57 10.00 2.64 -0.57
N ILE A 58 10.57 3.03 -1.70
CA ILE A 58 9.85 3.18 -2.97
C ILE A 58 9.32 1.84 -3.47
N ILE A 59 10.10 0.77 -3.36
CA ILE A 59 9.67 -0.58 -3.74
C ILE A 59 8.52 -1.06 -2.85
N LEU A 60 8.64 -0.92 -1.53
CA LEU A 60 7.58 -1.30 -0.59
C LEU A 60 6.29 -0.50 -0.86
N PHE A 61 6.41 0.79 -1.13
CA PHE A 61 5.28 1.64 -1.52
C PHE A 61 4.66 1.17 -2.84
N ALA A 62 5.46 0.94 -3.88
CA ALA A 62 4.98 0.48 -5.18
C ALA A 62 4.26 -0.87 -5.07
N VAL A 63 4.81 -1.82 -4.30
CA VAL A 63 4.16 -3.11 -4.01
C VAL A 63 2.83 -2.88 -3.30
N ASN A 64 2.76 -2.02 -2.29
CA ASN A 64 1.51 -1.69 -1.60
C ASN A 64 0.46 -1.13 -2.57
N VAL A 65 0.86 -0.20 -3.44
CA VAL A 65 -0.02 0.39 -4.47
C VAL A 65 -0.50 -0.67 -5.46
N ILE A 66 0.38 -1.55 -5.93
CA ILE A 66 0.01 -2.64 -6.85
C ILE A 66 -1.02 -3.58 -6.20
N VAL A 67 -0.78 -4.00 -4.96
CA VAL A 67 -1.72 -4.83 -4.19
C VAL A 67 -3.06 -4.13 -4.02
N ALA A 68 -3.06 -2.82 -3.74
CA ALA A 68 -4.28 -2.01 -3.66
C ALA A 68 -5.08 -2.03 -4.96
N HIS A 69 -4.42 -1.83 -6.10
CA HIS A 69 -5.08 -1.83 -7.41
C HIS A 69 -5.62 -3.21 -7.78
N ILE A 70 -4.87 -4.28 -7.50
CA ILE A 70 -5.34 -5.66 -7.71
C ILE A 70 -6.56 -5.93 -6.83
N ALA A 71 -6.53 -5.56 -5.55
CA ALA A 71 -7.66 -5.71 -4.64
C ALA A 71 -8.88 -4.93 -5.15
N ALA A 72 -8.71 -3.65 -5.50
CA ALA A 72 -9.78 -2.81 -6.04
C ALA A 72 -10.37 -3.39 -7.34
N PHE A 73 -9.54 -3.91 -8.24
CA PHE A 73 -10.02 -4.55 -9.46
C PHE A 73 -10.81 -5.84 -9.17
N ILE A 74 -10.35 -6.67 -8.24
CA ILE A 74 -11.05 -7.90 -7.85
C ILE A 74 -12.39 -7.58 -7.17
N ILE A 75 -12.43 -6.56 -6.33
CA ILE A 75 -13.61 -6.19 -5.55
C ILE A 75 -14.64 -5.45 -6.41
N TYR A 76 -14.22 -4.48 -7.22
CA TYR A 76 -15.15 -3.61 -7.95
C TYR A 76 -15.20 -3.93 -9.44
N GLY A 77 -14.04 -4.11 -10.08
CA GLY A 77 -13.93 -4.37 -11.51
C GLY A 77 -14.53 -5.72 -11.93
N LEU A 78 -14.21 -6.79 -11.20
CA LEU A 78 -14.64 -8.14 -11.55
C LEU A 78 -16.16 -8.34 -11.39
N PRO A 79 -16.82 -7.92 -10.29
CA PRO A 79 -18.28 -8.00 -10.19
C PRO A 79 -19.01 -7.13 -11.22
N TYR A 80 -18.46 -5.95 -11.54
CA TYR A 80 -19.01 -5.09 -12.58
C TYR A 80 -19.00 -5.77 -13.96
N LEU A 81 -17.87 -6.37 -14.35
CA LEU A 81 -17.74 -7.12 -15.61
C LEU A 81 -18.64 -8.35 -15.64
N ARG A 82 -18.77 -9.07 -14.52
CA ARG A 82 -19.67 -10.22 -14.40
C ARG A 82 -21.13 -9.82 -14.60
N ARG A 83 -21.58 -8.72 -13.97
CA ARG A 83 -22.94 -8.20 -14.12
C ARG A 83 -23.24 -7.78 -15.56
N LYS A 84 -22.25 -7.23 -16.27
CA LYS A 84 -22.38 -6.85 -17.69
C LYS A 84 -22.44 -8.07 -18.62
N ARG A 85 -21.81 -9.20 -18.27
CA ARG A 85 -21.86 -10.44 -19.06
C ARG A 85 -23.18 -11.21 -18.86
N SER A 86 -23.81 -11.07 -17.69
CA SER A 86 -25.08 -11.75 -17.37
C SER A 86 -26.34 -10.98 -17.79
N SER A 87 -26.19 -9.77 -18.35
CA SER A 87 -27.28 -8.95 -18.89
C SER A 87 -27.23 -8.95 -20.40
#